data_AF-A0A8J2WK71-F1
#
_entry.id   AF-A0A8J2WK71-F1
#
_cell.length_a   1.000
_cell.length_b   1.000
_cell.length_c   1.000
_cell.angle_alpha   90.00
_cell.angle_beta   90.00
_cell.angle_gamma   90.00
#
_symmetry.space_group_name_H-M   'P 1'
#
loop_
_entity.id
_entity.type
_entity.pdbx_description
1 polymer ?
#
loop_
_entity_poly.entity_id
_entity_poly.type
_entity_poly.pdbx_seq_one_letter_code
_entity_poly.pdbx_strand_id
1 'polypeptide(L)'
;MIDRLRGRSNVALFSRHGTRYPRNDPEPGGEDFRADQGREMELDALIQQMPILRDAVIQNHLSGRGELCAEDLQNLRDWTIDIPPELEEKLAPSGKEEMHDIGQRYTAPITRSEFTTASRAEKSCHHYAKGVLGNKEEDTIVYPIPIENDPLIQKFIEGPEVAATVSTVSKRLGFCCRYDKALYYGQLSPWCASLSNSDLLVLEYIDDLLYYYKDGYGYDINWMQACNPVVDVATYFNSIVLGSPYCAQLLARWGFYKDVMAPTASSFAFMSGRQWSTSRMQNFGVNMVSVLFRCELNAYKVQLYVNERLTHIPGCATDTCLFSEFAAIVQPIIETCDLDAICENPPAYVH
;
A
#
# COMPACT_ATOMS: atom_id res chain seq x y z
N MET A 1 -1.82 15.37 20.39
CA MET A 1 -0.79 15.94 19.49
C MET A 1 -1.41 16.53 18.23
N ILE A 2 -2.48 15.90 17.72
CA ILE A 2 -3.17 16.22 16.46
C ILE A 2 -3.98 17.54 16.46
N ASP A 3 -4.52 17.99 17.60
CA ASP A 3 -5.43 19.16 17.70
C ASP A 3 -4.90 20.51 17.16
N ARG A 4 -3.61 20.60 16.83
CA ARG A 4 -2.97 21.82 16.32
C ARG A 4 -3.27 22.14 14.86
N LEU A 5 -3.83 21.22 14.07
CA LEU A 5 -4.08 21.43 12.63
C LEU A 5 -5.22 22.41 12.32
N ARG A 6 -6.08 22.74 13.31
CA ARG A 6 -7.29 23.57 13.16
C ARG A 6 -7.06 25.08 12.87
N GLY A 7 -5.93 25.47 12.30
CA GLY A 7 -5.72 26.85 11.85
C GLY A 7 -4.39 27.10 11.13
N ARG A 8 -4.47 27.64 9.89
CA ARG A 8 -3.34 28.17 9.10
C ARG A 8 -2.20 27.17 8.81
N SER A 9 -2.50 25.88 8.79
CA SER A 9 -1.60 24.86 8.24
C SER A 9 -2.16 24.43 6.88
N ASN A 10 -1.31 24.42 5.87
CA ASN A 10 -1.62 23.90 4.55
C ASN A 10 -1.19 22.42 4.55
N VAL A 11 -2.08 21.50 4.16
CA VAL A 11 -1.85 20.05 4.20
C VAL A 11 -1.93 19.43 2.81
N ALA A 12 -0.91 18.66 2.44
CA ALA A 12 -0.97 17.71 1.33
C ALA A 12 -0.96 16.27 1.84
N LEU A 13 -1.86 15.43 1.34
CA LEU A 13 -2.05 14.03 1.80
C LEU A 13 -2.09 13.09 0.59
N PHE A 14 -1.16 12.14 0.55
CA PHE A 14 -1.25 10.96 -0.32
C PHE A 14 -1.72 9.77 0.50
N SER A 15 -2.68 9.01 -0.01
CA SER A 15 -3.09 7.74 0.58
C SER A 15 -3.20 6.67 -0.49
N ARG A 16 -2.98 5.41 -0.12
CA ARG A 16 -3.57 4.27 -0.82
C ARG A 16 -5.06 4.18 -0.47
N HIS A 17 -5.80 3.38 -1.21
CA HIS A 17 -7.13 2.94 -0.78
C HIS A 17 -7.04 2.15 0.55
N GLY A 18 -8.14 2.15 1.30
CA GLY A 18 -8.31 1.26 2.46
C GLY A 18 -8.43 -0.21 2.06
N THR A 19 -8.64 -1.07 3.05
CA THR A 19 -8.78 -2.51 2.91
C THR A 19 -9.87 -2.90 1.91
N ARG A 20 -9.52 -3.77 0.96
CA ARG A 20 -10.39 -4.24 -0.14
C ARG A 20 -10.58 -5.76 -0.10
N TYR A 21 -11.54 -6.25 -0.87
CA TYR A 21 -11.59 -7.66 -1.27
C TYR A 21 -10.50 -7.96 -2.34
N PRO A 22 -10.15 -9.24 -2.56
CA PRO A 22 -9.32 -9.67 -3.69
C PRO A 22 -9.92 -9.29 -5.07
N ARG A 23 -9.10 -9.38 -6.11
CA ARG A 23 -9.48 -9.28 -7.53
C ARG A 23 -9.85 -10.68 -8.07
N ASN A 24 -10.51 -10.83 -9.22
CA ASN A 24 -10.76 -12.11 -9.91
C ASN A 24 -9.95 -12.29 -11.20
N ASP A 25 -9.63 -11.20 -11.89
CA ASP A 25 -9.10 -11.25 -13.27
C ASP A 25 -7.58 -10.97 -13.31
N PRO A 26 -6.79 -11.64 -14.18
CA PRO A 26 -5.43 -11.21 -14.51
C PRO A 26 -5.38 -9.79 -15.09
N GLU A 27 -4.19 -9.22 -15.25
CA GLU A 27 -4.04 -7.98 -16.03
C GLU A 27 -4.23 -8.27 -17.53
N PRO A 28 -5.00 -7.44 -18.27
CA PRO A 28 -5.28 -7.67 -19.68
C PRO A 28 -3.99 -7.52 -20.53
N GLY A 29 -3.38 -8.66 -20.84
CA GLY A 29 -2.10 -8.77 -21.56
C GLY A 29 -1.37 -10.10 -21.36
N GLY A 30 -1.70 -10.88 -20.34
CA GLY A 30 -1.04 -12.16 -20.03
C GLY A 30 -1.75 -13.41 -20.57
N GLU A 31 -1.59 -13.76 -21.85
CA GLU A 31 -2.10 -15.04 -22.42
C GLU A 31 -1.26 -16.29 -22.03
N ASP A 32 -0.55 -16.28 -20.89
CA ASP A 32 0.20 -17.46 -20.41
C ASP A 32 -0.45 -18.10 -19.17
N PHE A 33 -1.02 -19.29 -19.38
CA PHE A 33 -1.79 -20.12 -18.45
C PHE A 33 -0.94 -20.73 -17.30
N ARG A 34 0.20 -20.13 -16.94
CA ARG A 34 1.25 -20.71 -16.07
C ARG A 34 1.77 -19.79 -14.96
N ALA A 35 1.38 -18.52 -14.92
CA ALA A 35 1.88 -17.50 -13.98
C ALA A 35 1.33 -17.61 -12.52
N ASP A 36 1.06 -18.80 -11.99
CA ASP A 36 0.25 -19.00 -10.76
C ASP A 36 0.97 -18.75 -9.42
N GLN A 37 2.28 -18.47 -9.41
CA GLN A 37 3.10 -18.66 -8.19
C GLN A 37 3.55 -17.38 -7.45
N GLY A 38 3.02 -16.21 -7.86
CA GLY A 38 3.28 -14.92 -7.21
C GLY A 38 2.16 -13.88 -7.37
N ARG A 39 0.96 -14.29 -7.79
CA ARG A 39 -0.22 -13.41 -7.90
C ARG A 39 -1.05 -13.46 -6.62
N GLU A 40 -1.91 -12.46 -6.39
CA GLU A 40 -3.00 -12.60 -5.43
C GLU A 40 -3.91 -13.77 -5.84
N MET A 41 -4.49 -14.50 -4.87
CA MET A 41 -5.49 -15.50 -5.20
C MET A 41 -6.79 -14.81 -5.63
N GLU A 42 -7.30 -15.21 -6.78
CA GLU A 42 -8.56 -14.71 -7.36
C GLU A 42 -9.71 -14.91 -6.34
N LEU A 43 -10.65 -13.96 -6.18
CA LEU A 43 -11.69 -14.03 -5.14
C LEU A 43 -12.53 -15.32 -5.25
N ASP A 44 -12.97 -15.68 -6.45
CA ASP A 44 -13.69 -16.94 -6.69
C ASP A 44 -12.82 -18.18 -6.36
N ALA A 45 -11.53 -18.14 -6.69
CA ALA A 45 -10.58 -19.19 -6.32
C ALA A 45 -10.37 -19.25 -4.80
N LEU A 46 -10.35 -18.11 -4.11
CA LEU A 46 -10.22 -18.02 -2.65
C LEU A 46 -11.42 -18.67 -1.94
N ILE A 47 -12.65 -18.29 -2.34
CA ILE A 47 -13.89 -18.83 -1.79
C ILE A 47 -13.94 -20.36 -1.97
N GLN A 48 -13.46 -20.87 -3.12
CA GLN A 48 -13.42 -22.31 -3.41
C GLN A 48 -12.28 -23.05 -2.69
N GLN A 49 -11.09 -22.46 -2.60
CA GLN A 49 -9.89 -23.12 -2.05
C GLN A 49 -9.83 -23.06 -0.53
N MET A 50 -10.33 -22.01 0.13
CA MET A 50 -10.23 -21.90 1.60
C MET A 50 -10.92 -23.07 2.34
N PRO A 51 -12.16 -23.50 2.05
CA PRO A 51 -12.75 -24.67 2.70
C PRO A 51 -11.90 -25.94 2.53
N ILE A 52 -11.29 -26.14 1.35
CA ILE A 52 -10.43 -27.29 1.06
C ILE A 52 -9.12 -27.22 1.87
N LEU A 53 -8.50 -26.03 1.94
CA LEU A 53 -7.27 -25.81 2.71
C LEU A 53 -7.51 -25.97 4.22
N ARG A 54 -8.65 -25.49 4.73
CA ARG A 54 -9.09 -25.61 6.13
C ARG A 54 -9.19 -27.09 6.51
N ASP A 55 -9.92 -27.86 5.72
CA ASP A 55 -10.12 -29.29 5.95
C ASP A 55 -8.78 -30.05 5.86
N ALA A 56 -7.90 -29.68 4.91
CA ALA A 56 -6.56 -30.25 4.81
C ALA A 56 -5.66 -29.92 6.03
N VAL A 57 -5.71 -28.69 6.57
CA VAL A 57 -4.98 -28.31 7.80
C VAL A 57 -5.49 -29.10 8.99
N ILE A 58 -6.82 -29.21 9.16
CA ILE A 58 -7.45 -30.00 10.24
C ILE A 58 -7.02 -31.47 10.15
N GLN A 59 -7.11 -32.10 8.96
CA GLN A 59 -6.71 -33.51 8.78
C GLN A 59 -5.21 -33.73 8.96
N ASN A 60 -4.35 -32.76 8.60
CA ASN A 60 -2.91 -32.84 8.86
C ASN A 60 -2.59 -32.79 10.35
N HIS A 61 -3.20 -31.88 11.12
CA HIS A 61 -3.03 -31.83 12.57
C HIS A 61 -3.56 -33.11 13.25
N LEU A 62 -4.76 -33.60 12.87
CA LEU A 62 -5.30 -34.88 13.36
C LEU A 62 -4.42 -36.09 13.01
N SER A 63 -3.62 -36.00 11.94
CA SER A 63 -2.60 -37.01 11.56
C SER A 63 -1.27 -36.84 12.29
N GLY A 64 -1.17 -35.96 13.29
CA GLY A 64 0.07 -35.66 14.02
C GLY A 64 1.09 -34.82 13.24
N ARG A 65 0.64 -34.09 12.20
CA ARG A 65 1.50 -33.29 11.29
C ARG A 65 1.20 -31.78 11.36
N GLY A 66 0.88 -31.27 12.55
CA GLY A 66 0.64 -29.84 12.77
C GLY A 66 0.54 -29.50 14.26
N GLU A 67 0.95 -28.29 14.64
CA GLU A 67 1.22 -27.90 16.03
C GLU A 67 0.14 -26.98 16.64
N LEU A 68 -0.97 -26.77 15.92
CA LEU A 68 -2.13 -25.97 16.37
C LEU A 68 -2.63 -26.38 17.76
N CYS A 69 -3.05 -25.41 18.58
CA CYS A 69 -3.71 -25.74 19.83
C CYS A 69 -5.19 -26.14 19.61
N ALA A 70 -5.83 -26.68 20.64
CA ALA A 70 -7.23 -27.12 20.56
C ALA A 70 -8.21 -25.97 20.26
N GLU A 71 -7.87 -24.74 20.65
CA GLU A 71 -8.66 -23.54 20.37
C GLU A 71 -8.53 -23.12 18.90
N ASP A 72 -7.31 -23.01 18.36
CA ASP A 72 -7.08 -22.71 16.93
C ASP A 72 -7.73 -23.75 16.01
N LEU A 73 -7.63 -25.04 16.37
CA LEU A 73 -8.24 -26.14 15.64
C LEU A 73 -9.78 -26.07 15.65
N GLN A 74 -10.37 -25.56 16.74
CA GLN A 74 -11.82 -25.37 16.84
C GLN A 74 -12.26 -24.10 16.07
N ASN A 75 -11.53 -23.00 16.21
CA ASN A 75 -11.73 -21.78 15.45
C ASN A 75 -11.63 -22.05 13.93
N LEU A 76 -10.71 -22.92 13.49
CA LEU A 76 -10.67 -23.39 12.09
C LEU A 76 -11.89 -24.21 11.68
N ARG A 77 -12.46 -25.07 12.55
CA ARG A 77 -13.66 -25.86 12.21
C ARG A 77 -14.89 -24.99 12.05
N ASP A 78 -15.05 -24.03 12.95
CA ASP A 78 -16.21 -23.13 12.99
C ASP A 78 -16.10 -21.99 11.97
N TRP A 79 -14.92 -21.82 11.35
CA TRP A 79 -14.68 -20.84 10.28
C TRP A 79 -15.42 -21.17 8.98
N THR A 80 -16.06 -20.15 8.43
CA THR A 80 -16.76 -20.13 7.14
C THR A 80 -16.41 -18.88 6.35
N ILE A 81 -16.64 -18.92 5.04
CA ILE A 81 -16.52 -17.77 4.13
C ILE A 81 -17.81 -17.62 3.34
N ASP A 82 -18.33 -16.41 3.32
CA ASP A 82 -19.46 -15.98 2.49
C ASP A 82 -19.14 -14.57 1.97
N ILE A 83 -18.51 -14.51 0.80
CA ILE A 83 -18.18 -13.27 0.09
C ILE A 83 -18.82 -13.38 -1.29
N PRO A 84 -19.87 -12.60 -1.58
CA PRO A 84 -20.45 -12.55 -2.91
C PRO A 84 -19.42 -12.08 -3.95
N PRO A 85 -19.29 -12.75 -5.12
CA PRO A 85 -18.28 -12.40 -6.13
C PRO A 85 -18.34 -10.94 -6.59
N GLU A 86 -19.51 -10.30 -6.58
CA GLU A 86 -19.64 -8.89 -6.92
C GLU A 86 -18.95 -7.94 -5.91
N LEU A 87 -18.37 -8.43 -4.81
CA LEU A 87 -17.55 -7.63 -3.91
C LEU A 87 -16.08 -7.49 -4.36
N GLU A 88 -15.67 -8.15 -5.44
CA GLU A 88 -14.35 -8.06 -6.07
C GLU A 88 -13.79 -6.63 -6.12
N GLU A 89 -12.53 -6.47 -5.67
CA GLU A 89 -11.79 -5.20 -5.54
C GLU A 89 -12.48 -4.05 -4.77
N LYS A 90 -13.74 -4.19 -4.33
CA LYS A 90 -14.47 -3.14 -3.63
C LYS A 90 -13.88 -2.91 -2.24
N LEU A 91 -14.03 -1.68 -1.76
CA LEU A 91 -13.62 -1.29 -0.40
C LEU A 91 -14.45 -2.08 0.62
N ALA A 92 -13.78 -2.88 1.45
CA ALA A 92 -14.38 -3.72 2.48
C ALA A 92 -14.94 -2.86 3.64
N PRO A 93 -15.82 -3.40 4.50
CA PRO A 93 -16.31 -2.67 5.68
C PRO A 93 -15.18 -2.13 6.56
N SER A 94 -14.13 -2.93 6.79
CA SER A 94 -12.91 -2.51 7.49
C SER A 94 -12.19 -1.35 6.79
N GLY A 95 -12.05 -1.39 5.47
CA GLY A 95 -11.43 -0.31 4.68
C GLY A 95 -12.23 1.00 4.65
N LYS A 96 -13.55 0.92 4.85
CA LYS A 96 -14.42 2.09 5.00
C LYS A 96 -14.23 2.78 6.35
N GLU A 97 -14.13 1.98 7.41
CA GLU A 97 -13.88 2.43 8.79
C GLU A 97 -12.45 2.99 8.92
N GLU A 98 -11.45 2.27 8.41
CA GLU A 98 -10.05 2.69 8.29
C GLU A 98 -9.90 4.09 7.67
N MET A 99 -10.45 4.31 6.46
CA MET A 99 -10.35 5.60 5.78
C MET A 99 -11.13 6.71 6.49
N HIS A 100 -12.30 6.41 7.06
CA HIS A 100 -13.09 7.35 7.85
C HIS A 100 -12.33 7.79 9.11
N ASP A 101 -11.71 6.87 9.84
CA ASP A 101 -11.02 7.21 11.08
C ASP A 101 -9.69 7.93 10.80
N ILE A 102 -9.01 7.64 9.69
CA ILE A 102 -7.89 8.45 9.17
C ILE A 102 -8.37 9.90 8.91
N GLY A 103 -9.57 10.08 8.34
CA GLY A 103 -10.21 11.38 8.16
C GLY A 103 -10.52 12.10 9.47
N GLN A 104 -11.10 11.39 10.45
CA GLN A 104 -11.37 11.92 11.79
C GLN A 104 -10.09 12.35 12.51
N ARG A 105 -8.97 11.65 12.29
CA ARG A 105 -7.68 11.98 12.89
C ARG A 105 -7.04 13.19 12.21
N TYR A 106 -6.89 13.21 10.89
CA TYR A 106 -6.22 14.36 10.25
C TYR A 106 -7.05 15.66 10.32
N THR A 107 -8.38 15.61 10.24
CA THR A 107 -9.29 16.77 10.24
C THR A 107 -8.98 17.86 9.19
N ALA A 108 -8.13 17.55 8.20
CA ALA A 108 -7.65 18.49 7.21
C ALA A 108 -8.75 18.77 6.17
N PRO A 109 -9.19 20.02 5.99
CA PRO A 109 -10.29 20.35 5.07
C PRO A 109 -9.90 20.04 3.63
N ILE A 110 -10.79 19.37 2.91
CA ILE A 110 -10.55 18.94 1.53
C ILE A 110 -10.75 20.11 0.57
N THR A 111 -9.65 20.64 0.02
CA THR A 111 -9.67 21.78 -0.93
C THR A 111 -9.44 21.40 -2.39
N ARG A 112 -8.92 20.20 -2.66
CA ARG A 112 -8.77 19.56 -3.99
C ARG A 112 -8.57 18.07 -3.76
N SER A 113 -9.24 17.21 -4.53
CA SER A 113 -9.16 15.74 -4.44
C SER A 113 -8.81 15.12 -5.77
N GLU A 114 -7.80 14.24 -5.80
CA GLU A 114 -7.40 13.49 -7.01
C GLU A 114 -7.20 12.00 -6.71
N PHE A 115 -7.57 11.13 -7.66
CA PHE A 115 -7.57 9.68 -7.49
C PHE A 115 -7.43 8.91 -8.82
N THR A 116 -7.18 7.61 -8.75
CA THR A 116 -7.09 6.70 -9.92
C THR A 116 -8.41 5.98 -10.25
N THR A 117 -8.48 5.32 -11.41
CA THR A 117 -9.65 4.58 -11.99
C THR A 117 -10.32 3.59 -11.06
N ALA A 118 -9.58 3.07 -10.09
CA ALA A 118 -10.07 2.08 -9.16
C ALA A 118 -11.20 2.65 -8.27
N SER A 119 -12.44 2.17 -8.40
CA SER A 119 -13.59 2.64 -7.58
C SER A 119 -13.39 2.44 -6.05
N ARG A 120 -12.40 1.65 -5.62
CA ARG A 120 -11.92 1.60 -4.23
C ARG A 120 -11.19 2.88 -3.77
N ALA A 121 -10.49 3.58 -4.66
CA ALA A 121 -9.85 4.87 -4.41
C ALA A 121 -10.90 5.97 -4.18
N GLU A 122 -11.81 6.12 -5.14
CA GLU A 122 -13.01 6.95 -5.06
C GLU A 122 -13.79 6.70 -3.74
N LYS A 123 -14.09 5.44 -3.40
CA LYS A 123 -14.81 5.11 -2.15
C LYS A 123 -13.97 5.38 -0.89
N SER A 124 -12.65 5.24 -0.96
CA SER A 124 -11.74 5.62 0.14
C SER A 124 -11.77 7.13 0.37
N CYS A 125 -11.81 7.92 -0.70
CA CYS A 125 -11.98 9.37 -0.64
C CYS A 125 -13.30 9.78 0.02
N HIS A 126 -14.42 9.18 -0.39
CA HIS A 126 -15.74 9.43 0.21
C HIS A 126 -15.78 9.09 1.72
N HIS A 127 -15.16 7.99 2.13
CA HIS A 127 -15.12 7.61 3.55
C HIS A 127 -14.20 8.53 4.38
N TYR A 128 -13.02 8.88 3.87
CA TYR A 128 -12.15 9.89 4.48
C TYR A 128 -12.86 11.25 4.63
N ALA A 129 -13.57 11.71 3.59
CA ALA A 129 -14.33 12.95 3.62
C ALA A 129 -15.41 12.95 4.72
N LYS A 130 -16.11 11.82 4.92
CA LYS A 130 -17.08 11.65 6.02
C LYS A 130 -16.43 11.70 7.39
N GLY A 131 -15.18 11.23 7.53
CA GLY A 131 -14.38 11.41 8.74
C GLY A 131 -14.02 12.86 9.04
N VAL A 132 -13.67 13.65 8.02
CA VAL A 132 -13.29 15.07 8.16
C VAL A 132 -14.51 15.98 8.41
N LEU A 133 -15.60 15.77 7.66
CA LEU A 133 -16.75 16.70 7.60
C LEU A 133 -17.94 16.25 8.47
N GLY A 134 -18.00 14.97 8.85
CA GLY A 134 -19.18 14.34 9.44
C GLY A 134 -20.32 14.17 8.44
N ASN A 135 -21.53 13.93 8.95
CA ASN A 135 -22.74 13.67 8.14
C ASN A 135 -23.36 14.96 7.54
N LYS A 136 -22.54 15.88 6.99
CA LYS A 136 -23.01 17.14 6.40
C LYS A 136 -22.53 17.33 4.96
N GLU A 137 -23.44 16.99 4.05
CA GLU A 137 -23.51 17.33 2.61
C GLU A 137 -22.28 16.97 1.75
N GLU A 138 -22.49 16.03 0.82
CA GLU A 138 -21.45 15.44 -0.06
C GLU A 138 -21.23 16.26 -1.35
N ASP A 139 -22.08 17.25 -1.63
CA ASP A 139 -22.35 17.78 -2.97
C ASP A 139 -21.36 18.85 -3.51
N THR A 140 -20.11 18.91 -3.01
CA THR A 140 -19.14 19.95 -3.43
C THR A 140 -17.76 19.45 -3.87
N ILE A 141 -17.50 18.14 -3.86
CA ILE A 141 -16.21 17.59 -4.31
C ILE A 141 -16.29 17.19 -5.79
N VAL A 142 -15.48 17.85 -6.63
CA VAL A 142 -15.37 17.56 -8.07
C VAL A 142 -14.18 16.63 -8.33
N TYR A 143 -14.36 15.63 -9.19
CA TYR A 143 -13.41 14.54 -9.40
C TYR A 143 -12.85 14.50 -10.84
N PRO A 144 -11.53 14.28 -11.04
CA PRO A 144 -10.90 14.15 -12.35
C PRO A 144 -10.99 12.71 -12.93
N ILE A 145 -10.51 12.52 -14.17
CA ILE A 145 -10.56 11.27 -14.94
C ILE A 145 -9.12 10.68 -15.09
N PRO A 146 -8.92 9.33 -15.10
CA PRO A 146 -7.64 8.72 -14.70
C PRO A 146 -7.00 7.75 -15.75
N ILE A 147 -5.84 7.14 -15.42
CA ILE A 147 -4.86 6.50 -16.36
C ILE A 147 -4.22 5.21 -15.75
N GLU A 148 -3.78 4.23 -16.58
CA GLU A 148 -3.24 2.86 -16.31
C GLU A 148 -2.28 2.42 -17.47
N ASN A 149 -1.37 1.40 -17.50
CA ASN A 149 -0.82 0.32 -16.62
C ASN A 149 0.55 -0.21 -17.21
N ASP A 150 1.28 -1.14 -16.53
CA ASP A 150 2.54 -1.80 -17.02
C ASP A 150 2.63 -3.33 -16.69
N PRO A 151 3.23 -4.21 -17.55
CA PRO A 151 3.17 -5.68 -17.43
C PRO A 151 4.46 -6.46 -16.98
N LEU A 152 5.58 -5.85 -16.57
CA LEU A 152 6.92 -6.51 -16.63
C LEU A 152 7.34 -7.57 -15.55
N ILE A 153 6.42 -8.12 -14.74
CA ILE A 153 6.76 -8.81 -13.46
C ILE A 153 7.38 -10.22 -13.57
N GLN A 154 7.12 -10.97 -14.65
CA GLN A 154 7.07 -12.45 -14.58
C GLN A 154 8.40 -13.18 -14.29
N LYS A 155 9.57 -12.64 -14.69
CA LYS A 155 10.87 -13.36 -14.62
C LYS A 155 11.44 -13.59 -13.21
N PHE A 156 10.89 -12.96 -12.18
CA PHE A 156 11.44 -13.01 -10.83
C PHE A 156 10.98 -14.23 -10.01
N ILE A 157 9.80 -14.77 -10.32
CA ILE A 157 9.13 -15.82 -9.50
C ILE A 157 9.84 -17.18 -9.60
N GLU A 158 10.60 -17.41 -10.67
CA GLU A 158 11.18 -18.70 -11.05
C GLU A 158 12.55 -19.01 -10.38
N GLY A 159 13.01 -18.15 -9.45
CA GLY A 159 14.31 -18.28 -8.78
C GLY A 159 14.40 -19.47 -7.80
N PRO A 160 15.56 -20.16 -7.70
CA PRO A 160 15.70 -21.37 -6.90
C PRO A 160 15.52 -21.14 -5.39
N GLU A 161 15.87 -19.96 -4.87
CA GLU A 161 15.69 -19.62 -3.45
C GLU A 161 14.21 -19.46 -3.07
N VAL A 162 13.36 -18.98 -3.99
CA VAL A 162 11.90 -18.86 -3.78
C VAL A 162 11.26 -20.26 -3.77
N ALA A 163 11.70 -21.14 -4.67
CA ALA A 163 11.24 -22.53 -4.74
C ALA A 163 11.67 -23.36 -3.51
N ALA A 164 12.81 -23.04 -2.89
CA ALA A 164 13.34 -23.77 -1.74
C ALA A 164 12.71 -23.36 -0.39
N THR A 165 12.20 -22.13 -0.25
CA THR A 165 11.94 -21.53 1.08
C THR A 165 10.45 -21.42 1.44
N VAL A 166 9.51 -21.39 0.49
CA VAL A 166 8.07 -21.37 0.80
C VAL A 166 7.29 -22.32 -0.10
N SER A 167 6.70 -23.36 0.51
CA SER A 167 5.79 -24.27 -0.20
C SER A 167 4.57 -23.52 -0.74
N THR A 168 3.99 -23.99 -1.85
CA THR A 168 2.75 -23.40 -2.41
C THR A 168 1.61 -23.41 -1.40
N VAL A 169 1.59 -24.39 -0.47
CA VAL A 169 0.64 -24.42 0.65
C VAL A 169 0.88 -23.26 1.61
N SER A 170 2.12 -23.03 2.05
CA SER A 170 2.49 -21.93 2.95
C SER A 170 2.21 -20.56 2.32
N LYS A 171 2.44 -20.38 1.01
CA LYS A 171 2.02 -19.17 0.26
C LYS A 171 0.50 -18.97 0.34
N ARG A 172 -0.28 -20.01 0.07
CA ARG A 172 -1.77 -19.96 0.09
C ARG A 172 -2.31 -19.72 1.50
N LEU A 173 -1.78 -20.36 2.54
CA LEU A 173 -2.13 -20.08 3.95
C LEU A 173 -1.76 -18.65 4.35
N GLY A 174 -0.60 -18.14 3.90
CA GLY A 174 -0.19 -16.74 4.06
C GLY A 174 -1.13 -15.73 3.40
N PHE A 175 -1.77 -16.10 2.28
CA PHE A 175 -2.82 -15.30 1.66
C PHE A 175 -4.13 -15.36 2.45
N CYS A 176 -4.53 -16.56 2.88
CA CYS A 176 -5.73 -16.80 3.71
C CYS A 176 -5.69 -15.96 5.00
N CYS A 177 -4.60 -16.07 5.76
CA CYS A 177 -4.35 -15.29 6.98
C CYS A 177 -4.50 -13.77 6.75
N ARG A 178 -3.89 -13.25 5.67
CA ARG A 178 -3.90 -11.81 5.40
C ARG A 178 -5.29 -11.28 5.05
N TYR A 179 -6.01 -11.93 4.13
CA TYR A 179 -7.34 -11.47 3.73
C TYR A 179 -8.41 -11.72 4.80
N ASP A 180 -8.39 -12.86 5.48
CA ASP A 180 -9.27 -13.14 6.62
C ASP A 180 -9.07 -12.11 7.75
N LYS A 181 -7.82 -11.83 8.13
CA LYS A 181 -7.52 -10.83 9.16
C LYS A 181 -7.85 -9.40 8.72
N ALA A 182 -7.75 -9.07 7.43
CA ALA A 182 -8.07 -7.73 6.93
C ALA A 182 -9.60 -7.49 6.83
N LEU A 183 -10.37 -8.51 6.45
CA LEU A 183 -11.83 -8.44 6.40
C LEU A 183 -12.46 -8.49 7.80
N TYR A 184 -11.93 -9.32 8.70
CA TYR A 184 -12.43 -9.52 10.06
C TYR A 184 -11.47 -8.94 11.12
N TYR A 185 -11.04 -7.69 10.95
CA TYR A 185 -9.97 -7.06 11.74
C TYR A 185 -10.15 -7.12 13.27
N GLY A 186 -11.38 -7.10 13.78
CA GLY A 186 -11.69 -7.21 15.21
C GLY A 186 -11.57 -8.63 15.79
N GLN A 187 -11.39 -9.65 14.97
CA GLN A 187 -11.35 -11.07 15.36
C GLN A 187 -9.93 -11.66 15.25
N LEU A 188 -9.67 -12.77 15.93
CA LEU A 188 -8.46 -13.56 15.70
C LEU A 188 -8.66 -14.40 14.43
N SER A 189 -7.72 -14.30 13.48
CA SER A 189 -7.78 -15.11 12.26
C SER A 189 -7.23 -16.51 12.56
N PRO A 190 -8.03 -17.59 12.47
CA PRO A 190 -7.56 -18.96 12.71
C PRO A 190 -6.56 -19.43 11.63
N TRP A 191 -6.59 -18.79 10.46
CA TRP A 191 -5.61 -19.00 9.40
C TRP A 191 -4.20 -18.58 9.79
N CYS A 192 -4.05 -17.47 10.52
CA CYS A 192 -2.74 -16.99 10.94
C CYS A 192 -2.06 -17.92 11.97
N ALA A 193 -2.84 -18.70 12.74
CA ALA A 193 -2.29 -19.71 13.65
C ALA A 193 -1.59 -20.87 12.91
N SER A 194 -1.87 -21.07 11.62
CA SER A 194 -1.20 -22.11 10.79
C SER A 194 0.21 -21.72 10.29
N LEU A 195 0.72 -20.56 10.71
CA LEU A 195 1.99 -19.98 10.25
C LEU A 195 2.86 -19.60 11.46
N SER A 196 4.15 -19.92 11.43
CA SER A 196 5.09 -19.42 12.42
C SER A 196 5.49 -17.97 12.12
N ASN A 197 6.06 -17.27 13.11
CA ASN A 197 6.70 -15.98 12.89
C ASN A 197 7.80 -16.02 11.82
N SER A 198 8.44 -17.17 11.59
CA SER A 198 9.43 -17.33 10.52
C SER A 198 8.76 -17.39 9.15
N ASP A 199 7.64 -18.08 9.01
CA ASP A 199 6.88 -18.14 7.76
C ASP A 199 6.37 -16.74 7.39
N LEU A 200 5.84 -15.99 8.36
CA LEU A 200 5.36 -14.62 8.15
C LEU A 200 6.47 -13.67 7.69
N LEU A 201 7.70 -13.81 8.22
CA LEU A 201 8.86 -13.01 7.80
C LEU A 201 9.33 -13.36 6.38
N VAL A 202 9.29 -14.63 5.97
CA VAL A 202 9.60 -15.01 4.57
C VAL A 202 8.51 -14.55 3.62
N LEU A 203 7.23 -14.64 4.02
CA LEU A 203 6.10 -14.16 3.24
C LEU A 203 6.14 -12.64 3.03
N GLU A 204 6.48 -11.85 4.07
CA GLU A 204 6.76 -10.41 3.93
C GLU A 204 7.92 -10.18 2.95
N TYR A 205 9.02 -10.93 3.09
CA TYR A 205 10.21 -10.72 2.25
C TYR A 205 9.98 -11.05 0.76
N ILE A 206 9.07 -11.97 0.43
CA ILE A 206 8.65 -12.23 -0.95
C ILE A 206 7.95 -11.01 -1.55
N ASP A 207 7.03 -10.39 -0.80
CA ASP A 207 6.35 -9.18 -1.23
C ASP A 207 7.34 -8.00 -1.29
N ASP A 208 8.27 -7.90 -0.34
CA ASP A 208 9.30 -6.86 -0.32
C ASP A 208 10.15 -6.88 -1.57
N LEU A 209 10.59 -8.06 -2.01
CA LEU A 209 11.32 -8.23 -3.27
C LEU A 209 10.46 -7.84 -4.48
N LEU A 210 9.21 -8.30 -4.53
CA LEU A 210 8.26 -7.96 -5.60
C LEU A 210 8.08 -6.43 -5.71
N TYR A 211 7.77 -5.75 -4.61
CA TYR A 211 7.53 -4.31 -4.59
C TYR A 211 8.83 -3.49 -4.69
N TYR A 212 9.98 -4.00 -4.25
CA TYR A 212 11.28 -3.34 -4.46
C TYR A 212 11.63 -3.29 -5.95
N TYR A 213 11.39 -4.39 -6.69
CA TYR A 213 11.68 -4.46 -8.12
C TYR A 213 10.55 -3.94 -9.02
N LYS A 214 9.30 -3.84 -8.54
CA LYS A 214 8.18 -3.18 -9.27
C LYS A 214 8.09 -1.68 -9.02
N ASP A 215 8.14 -1.25 -7.76
CA ASP A 215 7.76 0.11 -7.33
C ASP A 215 8.87 0.83 -6.52
N GLY A 216 9.98 0.15 -6.24
CA GLY A 216 11.09 0.65 -5.44
C GLY A 216 12.41 0.77 -6.21
N TYR A 217 13.52 0.75 -5.46
CA TYR A 217 14.87 0.97 -5.96
C TYR A 217 15.49 -0.19 -6.76
N GLY A 218 14.69 -1.14 -7.25
CA GLY A 218 15.16 -2.19 -8.15
C GLY A 218 15.58 -1.67 -9.52
N TYR A 219 14.84 -0.69 -10.06
CA TYR A 219 15.16 0.04 -11.28
C TYR A 219 14.78 1.51 -11.11
N ASP A 220 15.52 2.44 -11.74
CA ASP A 220 15.32 3.86 -11.45
C ASP A 220 14.01 4.42 -12.01
N ILE A 221 13.52 3.91 -13.15
CA ILE A 221 12.23 4.27 -13.74
C ILE A 221 11.04 4.09 -12.77
N ASN A 222 11.08 3.05 -11.93
CA ASN A 222 10.03 2.71 -10.96
C ASN A 222 9.69 3.88 -10.03
N TRP A 223 10.72 4.59 -9.56
CA TRP A 223 10.58 5.69 -8.61
C TRP A 223 10.76 7.06 -9.25
N MET A 224 11.44 7.16 -10.41
CA MET A 224 11.57 8.42 -11.15
C MET A 224 10.23 8.92 -11.69
N GLN A 225 9.34 8.02 -12.16
CA GLN A 225 8.01 8.39 -12.70
C GLN A 225 7.12 9.12 -11.68
N ALA A 226 7.32 8.88 -10.37
CA ALA A 226 6.59 9.55 -9.30
C ALA A 226 7.03 11.01 -9.03
N CYS A 227 7.61 11.69 -10.02
CA CYS A 227 8.05 13.09 -9.88
C CYS A 227 6.89 14.09 -9.80
N ASN A 228 5.81 13.91 -10.56
CA ASN A 228 4.65 14.82 -10.57
C ASN A 228 4.03 15.02 -9.17
N PRO A 229 3.73 13.96 -8.40
CA PRO A 229 3.31 14.08 -6.99
C PRO A 229 4.24 14.93 -6.09
N VAL A 230 5.55 15.03 -6.40
CA VAL A 230 6.48 15.90 -5.66
C VAL A 230 6.30 17.37 -6.06
N VAL A 231 6.11 17.63 -7.36
CA VAL A 231 5.78 18.95 -7.90
C VAL A 231 4.45 19.43 -7.29
N ASP A 232 3.47 18.53 -7.14
CA ASP A 232 2.19 18.85 -6.52
C ASP A 232 2.31 19.26 -5.05
N VAL A 233 3.11 18.57 -4.22
CA VAL A 233 3.35 19.03 -2.83
C VAL A 233 4.04 20.40 -2.82
N ALA A 234 5.09 20.56 -3.63
CA ALA A 234 5.89 21.78 -3.63
C ALA A 234 5.09 23.01 -4.10
N THR A 235 4.20 22.82 -5.07
CA THR A 235 3.37 23.88 -5.66
C THR A 235 2.06 24.09 -4.89
N TYR A 236 1.46 23.00 -4.39
CA TYR A 236 0.12 22.95 -3.81
C TYR A 236 0.11 22.21 -2.48
N PHE A 237 0.58 22.84 -1.40
CA PHE A 237 0.33 22.35 -0.04
C PHE A 237 -1.16 22.32 0.37
N ASN A 238 -2.13 22.43 -0.56
CA ASN A 238 -3.57 22.37 -0.32
C ASN A 238 -4.27 21.34 -1.25
N SER A 239 -3.57 20.30 -1.71
CA SER A 239 -4.12 19.19 -2.48
C SER A 239 -4.10 17.87 -1.72
N ILE A 240 -5.20 17.13 -1.79
CA ILE A 240 -5.33 15.78 -1.23
C ILE A 240 -5.44 14.80 -2.41
N VAL A 241 -4.66 13.72 -2.36
CA VAL A 241 -4.54 12.73 -3.43
C VAL A 241 -4.81 11.33 -2.84
N LEU A 242 -6.07 10.91 -2.85
CA LEU A 242 -6.54 9.69 -2.18
C LEU A 242 -6.72 8.54 -3.17
N GLY A 243 -5.85 7.54 -3.06
CA GLY A 243 -5.83 6.37 -3.93
C GLY A 243 -4.83 6.49 -5.08
N SER A 244 -3.64 7.01 -4.79
CA SER A 244 -2.49 6.86 -5.68
C SER A 244 -1.89 5.46 -5.51
N PRO A 245 -1.73 4.64 -6.58
CA PRO A 245 -0.98 3.38 -6.49
C PRO A 245 0.50 3.66 -6.23
N TYR A 246 0.99 4.82 -6.64
CA TYR A 246 2.39 5.27 -6.56
C TYR A 246 2.87 5.60 -5.13
N CYS A 247 2.19 5.15 -4.07
CA CYS A 247 2.62 5.44 -2.68
C CYS A 247 4.01 4.87 -2.37
N ALA A 248 4.35 3.67 -2.86
CA ALA A 248 5.70 3.12 -2.75
C ALA A 248 6.71 3.94 -3.58
N GLN A 249 6.37 4.24 -4.84
CA GLN A 249 7.21 4.98 -5.77
C GLN A 249 7.50 6.42 -5.31
N LEU A 250 6.52 7.10 -4.71
CA LEU A 250 6.66 8.45 -4.14
C LEU A 250 7.54 8.45 -2.89
N LEU A 251 7.35 7.48 -1.98
CA LEU A 251 8.24 7.29 -0.84
C LEU A 251 9.68 7.02 -1.33
N ALA A 252 9.84 6.17 -2.36
CA ALA A 252 11.13 5.92 -2.99
C ALA A 252 11.73 7.18 -3.64
N ARG A 253 10.92 8.01 -4.32
CA ARG A 253 11.34 9.29 -4.94
C ARG A 253 11.83 10.32 -3.93
N TRP A 254 11.36 10.28 -2.69
CA TRP A 254 11.84 11.13 -1.60
C TRP A 254 13.01 10.50 -0.80
N GLY A 255 13.52 9.35 -1.22
CA GLY A 255 14.67 8.69 -0.56
C GLY A 255 14.30 7.79 0.63
N PHE A 256 13.02 7.52 0.87
CA PHE A 256 12.61 6.67 1.99
C PHE A 256 12.81 5.18 1.75
N TYR A 257 13.13 4.48 2.82
CA TYR A 257 13.26 3.01 2.84
C TYR A 257 14.37 2.47 1.91
N LYS A 258 15.33 3.30 1.50
CA LYS A 258 16.47 2.87 0.68
C LYS A 258 17.46 2.04 1.50
N ASP A 259 17.61 0.78 1.12
CA ASP A 259 18.60 -0.11 1.73
C ASP A 259 20.03 0.16 1.25
N VAL A 260 21.00 -0.18 2.11
CA VAL A 260 22.44 -0.10 1.80
C VAL A 260 22.88 -1.18 0.82
N MET A 261 22.16 -2.32 0.80
CA MET A 261 22.32 -3.41 -0.14
C MET A 261 20.95 -3.76 -0.71
N ALA A 262 20.83 -3.87 -2.03
CA ALA A 262 19.56 -4.23 -2.67
C ALA A 262 19.08 -5.62 -2.16
N PRO A 263 17.81 -5.76 -1.71
CA PRO A 263 17.26 -7.05 -1.32
C PRO A 263 17.30 -8.05 -2.51
N THR A 264 17.78 -9.26 -2.27
CA THR A 264 17.75 -10.37 -3.25
C THR A 264 17.13 -11.61 -2.63
N ALA A 265 16.66 -12.56 -3.45
CA ALA A 265 16.06 -13.80 -2.95
C ALA A 265 17.02 -14.60 -2.05
N SER A 266 18.33 -14.55 -2.32
CA SER A 266 19.37 -15.21 -1.51
C SER A 266 19.83 -14.42 -0.27
N SER A 267 19.48 -13.14 -0.11
CA SER A 267 19.94 -12.32 1.02
C SER A 267 19.03 -12.32 2.25
N PHE A 268 17.88 -13.02 2.24
CA PHE A 268 16.90 -13.04 3.33
C PHE A 268 17.52 -13.16 4.74
N ALA A 269 18.43 -14.12 4.94
CA ALA A 269 19.09 -14.40 6.22
C ALA A 269 19.91 -13.21 6.79
N PHE A 270 20.21 -12.21 5.97
CA PHE A 270 20.98 -11.01 6.32
C PHE A 270 20.14 -9.72 6.28
N MET A 271 18.90 -9.79 5.77
CA MET A 271 18.00 -8.63 5.56
C MET A 271 16.97 -8.43 6.68
N SER A 272 17.28 -8.89 7.91
CA SER A 272 16.46 -8.64 9.10
C SER A 272 16.43 -7.16 9.53
N GLY A 273 17.48 -6.39 9.18
CA GLY A 273 17.59 -4.95 9.44
C GLY A 273 17.22 -4.05 8.26
N ARG A 274 16.59 -4.61 7.22
CA ARG A 274 16.25 -3.90 5.98
C ARG A 274 15.32 -2.72 6.21
N GLN A 275 15.41 -1.73 5.34
CA GLN A 275 14.54 -0.56 5.36
C GLN A 275 13.31 -0.76 4.49
N TRP A 276 13.46 -1.37 3.31
CA TRP A 276 12.32 -1.73 2.46
C TRP A 276 11.54 -2.89 3.07
N SER A 277 10.35 -2.59 3.59
CA SER A 277 9.44 -3.56 4.23
C SER A 277 7.99 -3.13 3.98
N THR A 278 7.26 -3.99 3.29
CA THR A 278 5.88 -3.80 2.82
C THR A 278 4.89 -3.66 3.97
N SER A 279 5.13 -4.32 5.12
CA SER A 279 4.33 -4.10 6.32
C SER A 279 4.45 -2.67 6.89
N ARG A 280 5.55 -1.96 6.59
CA ARG A 280 5.79 -0.57 7.01
C ARG A 280 5.32 0.48 6.00
N MET A 281 5.32 0.17 4.69
CA MET A 281 5.12 1.15 3.61
C MET A 281 4.16 0.74 2.47
N GLN A 282 3.58 -0.45 2.50
CA GLN A 282 2.62 -0.98 1.52
C GLN A 282 1.47 -1.78 2.17
N ASN A 283 1.08 -1.40 3.38
CA ASN A 283 -0.17 -1.82 4.01
C ASN A 283 -1.40 -1.23 3.30
N PHE A 284 -2.61 -1.71 3.63
CA PHE A 284 -3.85 -0.98 3.34
C PHE A 284 -3.87 0.33 4.16
N GLY A 285 -4.58 1.35 3.65
CA GLY A 285 -4.67 2.66 4.32
C GLY A 285 -3.33 3.41 4.44
N VAL A 286 -2.25 2.96 3.77
CA VAL A 286 -0.94 3.59 3.85
C VAL A 286 -1.02 5.06 3.41
N ASN A 287 -0.56 5.96 4.27
CA ASN A 287 -0.70 7.40 4.08
C ASN A 287 0.59 8.18 4.33
N MET A 288 0.72 9.29 3.63
CA MET A 288 1.88 10.18 3.60
C MET A 288 1.39 11.63 3.59
N VAL A 289 1.56 12.35 4.70
CA VAL A 289 1.00 13.69 4.92
C VAL A 289 2.10 14.73 5.15
N SER A 290 2.19 15.70 4.25
CA SER A 290 3.05 16.86 4.37
C SER A 290 2.26 18.05 4.92
N VAL A 291 2.69 18.58 6.07
CA VAL A 291 2.06 19.73 6.74
C VAL A 291 3.01 20.92 6.66
N LEU A 292 2.64 21.94 5.89
CA LEU A 292 3.28 23.25 5.89
C LEU A 292 2.60 24.14 6.92
N PHE A 293 3.37 24.62 7.90
CA PHE A 293 2.88 25.53 8.92
C PHE A 293 3.78 26.75 9.09
N ARG A 294 3.14 27.86 9.46
CA ARG A 294 3.80 29.14 9.69
C ARG A 294 4.11 29.32 11.18
N CYS A 295 5.38 29.24 11.56
CA CYS A 295 5.83 29.42 12.94
C CYS A 295 5.72 30.88 13.38
N GLU A 296 6.23 31.80 12.56
CA GLU A 296 6.34 33.23 12.86
C GLU A 296 6.04 34.07 11.60
N LEU A 297 6.20 35.39 11.66
CA LEU A 297 6.09 36.25 10.48
C LEU A 297 7.15 35.84 9.44
N ASN A 298 6.68 35.33 8.30
CA ASN A 298 7.47 34.80 7.18
C ASN A 298 8.36 33.57 7.49
N ALA A 299 8.25 32.95 8.66
CA ALA A 299 8.96 31.71 8.98
C ALA A 299 8.04 30.49 8.77
N TYR A 300 8.38 29.65 7.78
CA TYR A 300 7.62 28.46 7.40
C TYR A 300 8.43 27.18 7.60
N LYS A 301 7.75 26.10 8.02
CA LYS A 301 8.34 24.77 8.22
C LYS A 301 7.42 23.68 7.70
N VAL A 302 8.02 22.56 7.30
CA VAL A 302 7.34 21.36 6.80
C VAL A 302 7.59 20.21 7.77
N GLN A 303 6.53 19.48 8.12
CA GLN A 303 6.62 18.16 8.75
C GLN A 303 6.02 17.12 7.81
N LEU A 304 6.66 15.95 7.74
CA LEU A 304 6.11 14.79 7.06
C LEU A 304 5.63 13.77 8.10
N TYR A 305 4.48 13.16 7.83
CA TYR A 305 3.97 12.00 8.55
C TYR A 305 3.83 10.84 7.57
N VAL A 306 4.33 9.66 7.91
CA VAL A 306 4.12 8.41 7.13
C VAL A 306 3.48 7.38 8.05
N ASN A 307 2.33 6.83 7.65
CA ASN A 307 1.47 6.02 8.51
C ASN A 307 1.22 6.68 9.88
N GLU A 308 0.84 7.97 9.83
CA GLU A 308 0.53 8.84 10.98
C GLU A 308 1.69 9.09 11.97
N ARG A 309 2.90 8.60 11.67
CA ARG A 309 4.11 8.81 12.48
C ARG A 309 4.93 9.94 11.88
N LEU A 310 5.43 10.86 12.72
CA LEU A 310 6.37 11.90 12.30
C LEU A 310 7.62 11.24 11.70
N THR A 311 7.96 11.65 10.48
CA THR A 311 9.02 11.04 9.66
C THR A 311 10.02 12.10 9.23
N HIS A 312 11.30 11.84 9.47
CA HIS A 312 12.41 12.71 9.08
C HIS A 312 12.53 12.81 7.55
N ILE A 313 12.42 14.01 6.97
CA ILE A 313 12.58 14.22 5.53
C ILE A 313 14.08 14.19 5.17
N PRO A 314 14.54 13.27 4.28
CA PRO A 314 15.95 13.16 3.92
C PRO A 314 16.52 14.47 3.36
N GLY A 315 17.59 14.97 3.97
CA GLY A 315 18.26 16.23 3.60
C GLY A 315 17.91 17.43 4.48
N CYS A 316 16.90 17.35 5.34
CA CYS A 316 16.58 18.39 6.33
C CYS A 316 17.40 18.23 7.61
N ALA A 317 17.76 19.32 8.31
CA ALA A 317 18.53 19.23 9.56
C ALA A 317 17.73 18.64 10.74
N THR A 318 16.39 18.65 10.70
CA THR A 318 15.51 18.08 11.73
C THR A 318 14.19 17.59 11.12
N ASP A 319 13.45 16.77 11.87
CA ASP A 319 12.11 16.25 11.52
C ASP A 319 11.05 17.35 11.31
N THR A 320 11.39 18.60 11.65
CA THR A 320 10.60 19.80 11.36
C THR A 320 11.43 20.71 10.44
N CYS A 321 11.47 20.30 9.18
CA CYS A 321 12.28 20.88 8.12
C CYS A 321 11.97 22.37 7.91
N LEU A 322 12.98 23.21 7.70
CA LEU A 322 12.79 24.59 7.27
C LEU A 322 12.28 24.58 5.82
N PHE A 323 11.37 25.50 5.47
CA PHE A 323 10.85 25.57 4.10
C PHE A 323 11.96 25.80 3.05
N SER A 324 13.07 26.46 3.41
CA SER A 324 14.24 26.63 2.56
C SER A 324 15.05 25.34 2.33
N GLU A 325 15.09 24.44 3.31
CA GLU A 325 15.70 23.10 3.17
C GLU A 325 14.81 22.23 2.28
N PHE A 326 13.50 22.20 2.57
CA PHE A 326 12.50 21.49 1.77
C PHE A 326 12.53 21.95 0.29
N ALA A 327 12.55 23.27 0.04
CA ALA A 327 12.66 23.83 -1.30
C ALA A 327 13.94 23.36 -2.02
N ALA A 328 15.09 23.34 -1.34
CA ALA A 328 16.34 22.85 -1.93
C ALA A 328 16.33 21.34 -2.26
N ILE A 329 15.52 20.54 -1.56
CA ILE A 329 15.34 19.11 -1.81
C ILE A 329 14.42 18.88 -3.02
N VAL A 330 13.33 19.63 -3.14
CA VAL A 330 12.35 19.44 -4.24
C VAL A 330 12.71 20.16 -5.53
N GLN A 331 13.49 21.26 -5.49
CA GLN A 331 13.83 22.05 -6.67
C GLN A 331 14.46 21.21 -7.81
N PRO A 332 15.46 20.33 -7.57
CA PRO A 332 16.01 19.48 -8.62
C PRO A 332 14.98 18.48 -9.17
N ILE A 333 14.05 17.99 -8.33
CA ILE A 333 12.99 17.08 -8.76
C ILE A 333 12.00 17.79 -9.69
N ILE A 334 11.68 19.05 -9.42
CA ILE A 334 10.83 19.90 -10.27
C ILE A 334 11.52 20.21 -11.59
N GLU A 335 12.80 20.60 -11.56
CA GLU A 335 13.58 20.97 -12.75
C GLU A 335 13.82 19.80 -13.71
N THR A 336 13.76 18.56 -13.24
CA THR A 336 13.93 17.35 -14.09
C THR A 336 12.67 16.46 -14.14
N CYS A 337 11.47 16.98 -13.88
CA CYS A 337 10.24 16.20 -14.00
C CYS A 337 9.68 16.25 -15.43
N ASP A 338 10.12 15.31 -16.25
CA ASP A 338 9.59 15.06 -17.59
C ASP A 338 9.13 13.59 -17.65
N LEU A 339 7.82 13.37 -17.47
CA LEU A 339 7.28 12.01 -17.41
C LEU A 339 7.37 11.28 -18.76
N ASP A 340 7.27 12.00 -19.87
CA ASP A 340 7.34 11.41 -21.20
C ASP A 340 8.78 10.97 -21.52
N ALA A 341 9.79 11.76 -21.12
CA ALA A 341 11.19 11.37 -21.22
C ALA A 341 11.57 10.24 -20.25
N ILE A 342 10.96 10.17 -19.05
CA ILE A 342 11.22 9.11 -18.06
C ILE A 342 10.60 7.76 -18.49
N CYS A 343 9.44 7.78 -19.13
CA CYS A 343 8.72 6.58 -19.59
C CYS A 343 9.00 6.22 -21.06
N GLU A 344 9.90 6.94 -21.75
CA GLU A 344 10.18 6.82 -23.19
C GLU A 344 8.92 6.91 -24.08
N ASN A 345 7.94 7.73 -23.67
CA ASN A 345 6.67 7.89 -24.37
C ASN A 345 6.88 8.50 -25.77
N PRO A 346 6.14 8.05 -26.80
CA PRO A 346 6.14 8.70 -28.10
C PRO A 346 5.54 10.12 -27.98
N PRO A 347 6.10 11.13 -28.67
CA PRO A 347 5.61 12.50 -28.55
C PRO A 347 4.14 12.60 -29.00
N ALA A 348 3.31 13.23 -28.18
CA ALA A 348 1.88 13.33 -28.40
C ALA A 348 1.55 13.94 -29.77
N TYR A 349 0.76 13.24 -30.58
CA TYR A 349 0.29 13.73 -31.87
C TYR A 349 -0.70 14.89 -31.67
N VAL A 350 -0.21 16.11 -31.86
CA VAL A 350 -1.05 17.31 -31.92
C VAL A 350 -1.88 17.27 -33.21
N HIS A 351 -3.20 17.13 -33.06
CA HIS A 351 -4.20 17.13 -34.14
C HIS A 351 -5.00 18.44 -34.18
#